data_AF-A0AA44LAC1-F1
#
_entry.id   AF-A0AA44LAC1-F1
#
_cell.length_a   1.000
_cell.length_b   1.000
_cell.length_c   1.000
_cell.angle_alpha   90.00
_cell.angle_beta   90.00
_cell.angle_gamma   90.00
#
_symmetry.space_group_name_H-M   'P 1'
#
loop_
_entity.id
_entity.type
_entity.pdbx_description
1 polymer ?
#
loop_
_entity_poly.entity_id
_entity_poly.type
_entity_poly.pdbx_seq_one_letter_code
_entity_poly.pdbx_strand_id
1 'polypeptide(L)' 'MAEPYLKNRRRFTSSLENRLVPLFDELAKSSRIPKSRLLDEAIEDLLLKHGVSITPHTESNGD' A
#
# COMPACT_ATOMS: atom_id res chain seq x y z
N MET A 1 23.70 10.35 -7.20
CA MET A 1 22.62 9.44 -7.65
C MET A 1 21.32 10.04 -7.16
N ALA A 2 20.43 10.50 -8.06
CA ALA A 2 19.19 11.13 -7.64
C ALA A 2 18.30 10.09 -6.95
N GLU A 3 17.87 10.36 -5.72
CA GLU A 3 16.92 9.51 -5.02
C GLU A 3 15.60 9.47 -5.82
N PRO A 4 15.03 8.29 -6.09
CA PRO A 4 13.78 8.20 -6.82
C PRO A 4 12.67 8.84 -5.97
N TYR A 5 12.27 10.07 -6.34
CA TYR A 5 11.18 10.79 -5.71
C TYR A 5 9.85 10.11 -6.07
N LEU A 6 9.33 9.31 -5.16
CA LEU A 6 8.03 8.67 -5.29
C LEU A 6 6.94 9.71 -4.98
N LYS A 7 6.40 10.36 -6.02
CA LYS A 7 5.39 11.42 -5.89
C LYS A 7 4.17 11.02 -5.04
N ASN A 8 3.76 9.74 -5.11
CA ASN A 8 2.52 9.25 -4.49
C ASN A 8 2.78 8.20 -3.38
N ARG A 9 4.02 8.00 -2.93
CA ARG A 9 4.32 6.99 -1.89
C ARG A 9 5.29 7.55 -0.85
N ARG A 10 4.90 7.49 0.42
CA ARG A 10 5.77 7.78 1.56
C ARG A 10 6.34 6.46 2.11
N ARG A 11 7.64 6.43 2.45
CA ARG A 11 8.25 5.26 3.11
C ARG A 11 7.60 5.08 4.48
N PHE A 12 7.03 3.90 4.73
CA PHE A 12 6.41 3.53 5.99
C PHE A 12 7.23 2.40 6.64
N THR A 13 7.75 2.64 7.84
CA THR A 13 8.43 1.63 8.65
C THR A 13 7.53 1.23 9.80
N SER A 14 7.01 0.01 9.78
CA SER A 14 6.19 -0.52 10.86
C SER A 14 6.60 -1.94 11.21
N SER A 15 6.21 -2.37 12.41
CA SER A 15 6.40 -3.73 12.88
C SER A 15 5.21 -4.58 12.46
N LEU A 16 5.48 -5.68 11.76
CA LEU A 16 4.48 -6.69 11.39
C LEU A 16 4.71 -7.94 12.25
N GLU A 17 3.64 -8.67 12.56
CA GLU A 17 3.73 -9.93 13.30
C GLU A 17 4.55 -10.96 12.50
N ASN A 18 5.46 -11.67 13.18
CA ASN A 18 6.46 -12.52 12.52
C ASN A 18 5.85 -13.66 11.68
N ARG A 19 4.70 -14.20 12.08
CA ARG A 19 3.99 -15.26 11.33
C ARG A 19 3.36 -14.74 10.03
N LEU A 20 3.08 -13.44 9.93
CA LEU A 20 2.49 -12.84 8.74
C LEU A 20 3.52 -12.55 7.65
N VAL A 21 4.78 -12.32 8.02
CA VAL A 21 5.88 -12.07 7.07
C VAL A 21 6.00 -13.15 5.99
N PRO A 22 6.12 -14.46 6.32
CA PRO A 22 6.23 -15.49 5.28
C PRO A 22 4.96 -15.60 4.43
N LEU A 23 3.78 -15.42 5.03
CA LEU A 23 2.50 -15.49 4.31
C LEU A 23 2.36 -14.34 3.31
N PHE A 24 2.76 -13.14 3.71
CA PHE A 24 2.74 -11.96 2.84
C PHE A 24 3.74 -12.08 1.69
N ASP A 25 4.90 -12.65 1.96
CA ASP A 25 5.92 -12.91 0.94
C ASP A 25 5.44 -13.94 -0.09
N GLU A 26 4.82 -15.03 0.35
CA GLU A 26 4.22 -16.03 -0.56
C GLU A 26 3.03 -15.47 -1.33
N LEU A 27 2.22 -14.60 -0.72
CA LEU A 27 1.12 -13.91 -1.41
C LEU A 27 1.65 -13.02 -2.54
N ALA A 28 2.71 -12.25 -2.29
CA ALA A 28 3.34 -11.42 -3.32
C ALA A 28 3.92 -12.26 -4.48
N LYS A 29 4.54 -13.40 -4.17
CA LYS A 29 5.08 -14.32 -5.17
C LYS A 29 3.99 -14.96 -6.02
N SER A 30 2.92 -15.45 -5.38
CA SER A 30 1.84 -16.19 -6.06
C SER A 30 0.94 -15.27 -6.89
N SER A 31 0.59 -14.10 -6.37
CA SER A 31 -0.26 -13.11 -7.07
C SER A 31 0.48 -12.34 -8.17
N ARG A 32 1.82 -12.35 -8.17
CA ARG A 32 2.68 -11.44 -8.97
C ARG A 32 2.42 -9.95 -8.70
N ILE A 33 1.80 -9.61 -7.57
CA ILE A 33 1.57 -8.23 -7.14
C ILE A 33 2.74 -7.83 -6.23
N PRO A 34 3.36 -6.64 -6.45
CA PRO A 34 4.43 -6.19 -5.58
C PRO A 34 3.91 -5.95 -4.15
N LYS A 35 4.73 -6.30 -3.14
CA LYS A 35 4.41 -6.13 -1.72
C LYS A 35 3.87 -4.74 -1.38
N SER A 36 4.43 -3.70 -1.98
CA SER A 36 3.97 -2.32 -1.73
C SER A 36 2.52 -2.10 -2.16
N ARG A 37 2.05 -2.74 -3.23
CA ARG A 37 0.67 -2.63 -3.72
C ARG A 37 -0.30 -3.49 -2.90
N LEU A 38 0.13 -4.68 -2.47
CA LEU A 38 -0.65 -5.48 -1.52
C LEU A 38 -0.81 -4.78 -0.17
N LEU A 39 0.21 -4.04 0.26
CA LEU A 39 0.13 -3.23 1.48
C LEU A 39 -0.86 -2.08 1.30
N ASP A 40 -0.82 -1.38 0.16
CA ASP A 40 -1.80 -0.33 -0.15
C ASP A 40 -3.23 -0.91 -0.05
N GLU A 41 -3.50 -2.03 -0.72
CA GLU A 41 -4.80 -2.71 -0.71
C GLU A 41 -5.24 -3.12 0.72
N ALA A 42 -4.34 -3.71 1.52
CA ALA A 42 -4.64 -4.09 2.89
C ALA A 42 -5.00 -2.88 3.78
N ILE A 43 -4.36 -1.73 3.55
CA ILE A 43 -4.66 -0.49 4.27
C ILE A 43 -5.99 0.11 3.79
N GLU A 44 -6.26 0.10 2.49
CA GLU A 44 -7.54 0.54 1.91
C GLU A 44 -8.71 -0.26 2.48
N ASP A 45 -8.60 -1.59 2.48
CA ASP A 45 -9.60 -2.50 3.06
C ASP A 45 -9.80 -2.26 4.56
N LEU A 46 -8.72 -2.04 5.30
CA LEU A 46 -8.77 -1.73 6.73
C LEU A 46 -9.50 -0.40 6.98
N LEU A 47 -9.17 0.64 6.22
CA LEU A 47 -9.81 1.96 6.33
C LEU A 47 -11.31 1.87 6.03
N LEU A 48 -11.69 1.18 4.96
CA LEU A 48 -13.09 0.93 4.60
C LEU A 48 -13.84 0.19 5.71
N LYS A 49 -13.21 -0.83 6.31
CA LYS A 49 -13.78 -1.57 7.44
C LYS A 49 -14.04 -0.69 8.67
N HIS A 50 -13.25 0.37 8.85
CA HIS A 50 -13.42 1.36 9.91
C HIS A 50 -14.32 2.54 9.51
N GLY A 51 -14.98 2.49 8.35
CA GLY A 51 -15.91 3.52 7.88
C GLY A 51 -15.23 4.75 7.26
N VAL A 52 -13.94 4.64 6.95
CA VAL A 52 -13.20 5.70 6.27
C VAL A 52 -13.34 5.49 4.76
N SER A 53 -14.12 6.36 4.12
CA SER A 53 -14.24 6.39 2.66
C SER A 53 -12.99 7.02 2.05
N ILE A 54 -12.19 6.20 1.40
CA ILE A 54 -11.09 6.64 0.54
C ILE A 54 -11.69 7.15 -0.78
N THR A 55 -11.71 8.48 -0.96
CA THR A 55 -11.98 9.05 -2.29
C THR A 55 -10.75 8.80 -3.15
N PRO A 56 -10.89 8.23 -4.36
CA PRO A 56 -9.77 8.26 -5.30
C PRO A 56 -9.34 9.71 -5.45
N HIS A 57 -8.03 9.98 -5.36
CA HIS A 57 -7.48 11.28 -5.72
C HIS A 57 -7.77 11.51 -7.20
N THR A 58 -8.97 11.98 -7.51
CA THR A 58 -9.25 12.70 -8.75
C THR A 58 -8.44 13.97 -8.60
N GLU A 59 -7.24 13.96 -9.19
CA GLU A 59 -6.53 15.19 -9.51
C GLU A 59 -7.48 16.00 -10.42
N SER A 60 -8.31 16.83 -9.80
CA SER A 60 -8.90 17.98 -10.44
C SER A 60 -7.73 18.88 -10.81
N ASN A 61 -7.15 18.63 -11.99
CA ASN A 61 -6.44 19.65 -12.75
C ASN A 61 -7.50 20.72 -13.09
N GLY A 62 -7.70 21.64 -12.15
CA GLY A 62 -8.43 22.87 -12.34
C GLY A 62 -7.45 23.96 -12.75
N ASP A 63 -7.80 24.62 -13.86
CA ASP A 63 -7.26 25.85 -14.46
C ASP A 63 -5.88 25.79 -15.16
#